data_AF-A0ABD2Y7N2-F1
#
_entry.id   AF-A0ABD2Y7N2-F1
#
_cell.length_a   1.000
_cell.length_b   1.000
_cell.length_c   1.000
_cell.angle_alpha   90.00
_cell.angle_beta   90.00
_cell.angle_gamma   90.00
#
_symmetry.space_group_name_H-M   'P 1'
#
loop_
_entity.id
_entity.type
_entity.pdbx_description
1 polymer ?
#
loop_
_entity_poly.entity_id
_entity_poly.type
_entity_poly.pdbx_seq_one_letter_code
_entity_poly.pdbx_strand_id
1 'polypeptide(L)'
;MKHRILTAHSFREQILILDEADRILDVGFKKALNAIISQLPKCRQTLLFSAIQTNYVQDLAKLSLKDPEYLSVHEESECEAATPNHLQQTANDCSSRAKIRYVMQFHEGTS
;
A
#
# COMPACT_ATOMS: atom_id res chain seq x y z
N MET A 1 25.11 -35.79 32.87
CA MET A 1 24.75 -34.85 31.78
C MET A 1 23.31 -34.42 32.00
N LYS A 2 23.06 -33.20 32.50
CA LYS A 2 21.72 -32.73 32.86
C LYS A 2 21.02 -32.20 31.60
N HIS A 3 19.82 -32.72 31.34
CA HIS A 3 18.99 -32.43 30.18
C HIS A 3 18.68 -30.93 30.06
N ARG A 4 18.96 -30.35 28.88
CA ARG A 4 18.49 -29.03 28.46
C ARG A 4 16.96 -29.08 28.40
N ILE A 5 16.31 -28.26 29.22
CA ILE A 5 14.90 -27.91 29.05
C ILE A 5 14.81 -27.15 27.72
N LEU A 6 14.04 -27.70 26.78
CA LEU A 6 13.65 -26.99 25.56
C LEU A 6 12.62 -25.93 25.98
N THR A 7 13.02 -24.67 26.02
CA THR A 7 12.10 -23.54 26.16
C THR A 7 11.19 -23.51 24.95
N ALA A 8 9.94 -23.95 25.10
CA ALA A 8 8.90 -23.74 24.10
C ALA A 8 8.42 -22.29 24.21
N HIS A 9 8.97 -21.40 23.40
CA HIS A 9 8.41 -20.07 23.24
C HIS A 9 7.16 -20.17 22.34
N SER A 10 5.98 -19.94 22.93
CA SER A 10 4.75 -19.74 22.16
C SER A 10 4.83 -18.37 21.49
N PHE A 11 5.35 -18.33 20.27
CA PHE A 11 5.31 -17.16 19.39
C PHE A 11 3.89 -17.03 18.81
N ARG A 12 2.97 -16.42 19.58
CA ARG A 12 1.68 -15.90 19.06
C ARG A 12 1.77 -14.38 18.96
N GLU A 13 2.71 -13.90 18.16
CA GLU A 13 2.83 -12.47 17.90
C GLU A 13 1.75 -12.06 16.91
N GLN A 14 0.90 -11.13 17.31
CA GLN A 14 -0.12 -10.59 16.43
C GLN A 14 0.58 -9.65 15.44
N ILE A 15 0.25 -9.80 14.16
CA ILE A 15 0.84 -9.01 13.08
C ILE A 15 -0.27 -8.16 12.46
N LEU A 16 0.00 -6.85 12.32
CA LEU A 16 -0.82 -5.92 11.55
C LEU A 16 -0.08 -5.54 10.28
N ILE A 17 -0.70 -5.73 9.12
CA ILE A 17 -0.16 -5.29 7.83
C ILE A 17 -1.12 -4.23 7.27
N LEU A 18 -0.57 -3.05 6.98
CA LEU A 18 -1.28 -1.94 6.34
C LEU A 18 -0.72 -1.80 4.93
N ASP A 19 -1.41 -2.33 3.94
CA ASP A 19 -1.04 -2.24 2.53
C ASP A 19 -1.78 -1.10 1.83
N GLU A 20 -1.20 -0.52 0.78
CA GLU A 20 -1.77 0.62 0.02
C GLU A 20 -2.24 1.76 0.96
N ALA A 21 -1.41 2.13 1.93
CA ALA A 21 -1.79 3.04 3.01
C ALA A 21 -2.21 4.44 2.53
N ASP A 22 -1.66 4.91 1.41
CA ASP A 22 -2.06 6.13 0.73
C ASP A 22 -3.52 6.08 0.26
N ARG A 23 -3.93 5.00 -0.41
CA ARG A 23 -5.31 4.81 -0.87
C ARG A 23 -6.30 4.71 0.28
N ILE A 24 -5.94 4.01 1.36
CA ILE A 24 -6.83 3.87 2.52
C ILE A 24 -7.12 5.25 3.13
N LEU A 25 -6.13 6.14 3.16
CA LEU A 25 -6.28 7.45 3.78
C LEU A 25 -7.02 8.46 2.89
N ASP A 26 -6.89 8.36 1.57
CA ASP A 26 -7.60 9.23 0.61
C ASP A 26 -9.12 9.06 0.65
N VAL A 27 -9.63 7.85 0.90
CA VAL A 27 -11.08 7.58 0.94
C VAL A 27 -11.72 7.96 2.30
N GLY A 28 -10.97 8.66 3.16
CA GLY A 28 -11.48 9.14 4.46
C GLY A 28 -11.58 8.06 5.55
N PHE A 29 -10.93 6.89 5.37
CA PHE A 29 -10.98 5.79 6.33
C PHE A 29 -10.18 6.03 7.62
N LYS A 30 -9.50 7.18 7.77
CA LYS A 30 -8.68 7.50 8.97
C LYS A 30 -9.42 7.24 10.29
N LYS A 31 -10.70 7.62 10.40
CA LYS A 31 -11.51 7.38 11.61
C LYS A 31 -11.75 5.89 11.86
N ALA A 32 -12.11 5.13 10.83
CA ALA A 32 -12.35 3.70 10.93
C ALA A 32 -11.06 2.95 11.27
N LEU A 33 -9.96 3.33 10.63
CA LEU A 33 -8.65 2.73 10.83
C LEU A 33 -8.12 2.98 12.25
N ASN A 34 -8.29 4.20 12.77
CA ASN A 34 -7.99 4.50 14.17
C ASN A 34 -8.83 3.66 15.14
N ALA A 35 -10.12 3.45 14.84
CA ALA A 35 -10.98 2.60 15.67
C ALA A 35 -10.50 1.14 15.67
N ILE A 36 -10.14 0.59 14.49
CA ILE A 36 -9.59 -0.77 14.38
C ILE A 36 -8.28 -0.88 15.19
N ILE A 37 -7.32 0.01 14.94
CA ILE A 37 -6.02 0.02 15.62
C ILE A 37 -6.17 0.12 17.14
N SER A 38 -7.16 0.88 17.62
CA SER A 38 -7.43 1.04 19.06
C SER A 38 -7.92 -0.24 19.74
N GLN A 39 -8.56 -1.14 18.99
CA GLN A 39 -9.06 -2.42 19.48
C GLN A 39 -8.01 -3.53 19.38
N LEU A 40 -6.97 -3.33 18.57
CA LEU A 40 -5.87 -4.29 18.44
C LEU A 40 -4.94 -4.21 19.66
N PRO A 41 -4.38 -5.34 20.11
CA PRO A 41 -3.44 -5.35 21.22
C PRO A 41 -2.20 -4.52 20.90
N LYS A 42 -1.64 -3.92 21.96
CA LYS A 42 -0.50 -3.00 21.86
C LYS A 42 0.82 -3.70 21.56
N CYS A 43 1.00 -4.93 22.04
CA CYS A 43 2.12 -5.78 21.67
C CYS A 43 1.78 -6.51 20.37
N ARG A 44 2.21 -5.94 19.25
CA ARG A 44 2.08 -6.51 17.91
C ARG A 44 3.23 -6.04 17.04
N GLN A 45 3.58 -6.84 16.04
CA GLN A 45 4.41 -6.38 14.94
C GLN A 45 3.51 -5.64 13.94
N THR A 46 3.93 -4.48 13.45
CA THR A 46 3.17 -3.73 12.44
C THR A 46 4.06 -3.45 11.24
N LEU A 47 3.56 -3.76 10.04
CA LEU A 47 4.18 -3.46 8.76
C LEU A 47 3.27 -2.51 8.00
N LEU A 48 3.85 -1.49 7.36
CA LEU A 48 3.12 -0.50 6.58
C LEU A 48 3.78 -0.39 5.20
N PHE A 49 3.01 -0.64 4.17
CA PHE A 49 3.38 -0.54 2.76
C PHE A 49 2.57 0.56 2.10
N SER A 50 3.23 1.43 1.36
CA SER A 50 2.63 2.55 0.64
C SER A 50 3.46 2.83 -0.61
N ALA A 51 2.79 3.08 -1.73
CA ALA A 51 3.48 3.48 -2.96
C ALA A 51 3.99 4.93 -2.87
N ILE A 52 3.22 5.80 -2.22
CA ILE A 52 3.54 7.21 -2.07
C ILE A 52 3.69 7.57 -0.60
N GLN A 53 4.66 8.44 -0.30
CA GLN A 53 4.87 8.99 1.03
C GLN A 53 4.17 10.35 1.16
N THR A 54 2.90 10.34 1.56
CA THR A 54 2.13 11.56 1.85
C THR A 54 2.22 11.93 3.33
N ASN A 55 1.87 13.18 3.70
CA ASN A 55 1.76 13.60 5.09
C ASN A 55 0.81 12.72 5.92
N TYR A 56 -0.27 12.24 5.29
CA TYR A 56 -1.23 11.36 5.94
C TYR A 56 -0.64 9.99 6.26
N VAL A 57 0.14 9.41 5.34
CA VAL A 57 0.83 8.14 5.56
C VAL A 57 1.85 8.28 6.69
N GLN A 58 2.57 9.41 6.77
CA GLN A 58 3.49 9.68 7.88
C GLN A 58 2.76 9.79 9.23
N ASP A 59 1.60 10.45 9.27
CA ASP A 59 0.77 10.50 10.49
C ASP A 59 0.28 9.11 10.91
N LEU A 60 -0.09 8.27 9.94
CA LEU A 60 -0.50 6.90 10.20
C LEU A 60 0.67 6.04 10.70
N ALA A 61 1.86 6.19 10.13
CA ALA A 61 3.07 5.53 10.58
C ALA A 61 3.34 5.84 12.06
N LYS A 62 3.28 7.12 12.46
CA LYS A 62 3.46 7.56 13.86
C LYS A 62 2.43 6.98 14.82
N LEU A 63 1.21 6.70 14.34
CA LEU A 63 0.12 6.19 15.18
C LEU A 63 0.13 4.66 15.29
N SER A 64 0.51 3.94 14.23
CA SER A 64 0.41 2.47 14.19
C SER A 64 1.72 1.74 14.50
N LEU A 65 2.87 2.36 14.22
CA LEU A 65 4.20 1.78 14.36
C LEU A 65 4.86 2.20 15.68
N LYS A 66 5.73 1.35 16.20
CA LYS A 66 6.57 1.63 17.37
C LYS A 66 8.03 1.42 16.96
N ASP A 67 8.79 2.52 16.93
CA ASP A 67 10.20 2.53 16.51
C ASP A 67 10.45 1.84 15.15
N PRO A 68 9.81 2.31 14.06
CA PRO A 68 9.90 1.64 12.77
C PRO A 68 11.22 1.95 12.04
N GLU A 69 11.70 0.93 11.33
CA GLU A 69 12.70 1.10 10.28
C GLU A 69 12.02 1.59 9.00
N TYR A 70 12.55 2.66 8.40
CA TYR A 70 12.05 3.23 7.15
C TYR A 70 12.87 2.73 5.97
N LEU A 71 12.21 2.05 5.03
CA LEU A 71 12.78 1.61 3.77
C LEU A 71 12.03 2.30 2.65
N SER A 72 12.72 3.15 1.88
CA SER A 72 12.18 3.79 0.69
C SER A 72 13.20 3.79 -0.43
N VAL A 73 12.74 3.50 -1.64
CA VAL A 73 13.53 3.59 -2.87
C VAL A 73 13.17 4.92 -3.51
N HIS A 74 13.80 6.00 -3.07
CA HIS A 74 13.70 7.27 -3.76
C HIS A 74 14.67 7.23 -4.94
N GLU A 75 14.14 7.16 -6.16
CA GLU A 75 14.92 7.60 -7.31
C GLU A 75 14.94 9.13 -7.28
N GLU A 76 16.13 9.72 -7.19
CA GLU A 76 16.38 11.13 -7.50
C GLU A 76 16.18 11.36 -9.01
N SER A 77 14.99 11.04 -9.50
CA SER A 77 14.59 11.30 -10.87
C SER A 77 13.80 12.60 -10.81
N GLU A 78 14.46 13.68 -11.22
CA GLU A 78 13.84 14.95 -11.58
C GLU A 78 12.84 14.67 -12.72
N CYS A 79 11.65 14.20 -12.37
CA CYS A 79 10.61 13.90 -13.34
C CYS A 79 9.97 15.22 -13.79
N GLU A 80 10.52 15.84 -14.83
CA GLU A 80 9.93 16.99 -15.53
C GLU A 80 8.53 16.70 -16.12
N ALA A 81 8.09 15.44 -16.17
CA ALA A 81 6.71 15.07 -16.46
C ALA A 81 6.34 13.71 -15.86
N ALA A 82 5.12 13.58 -15.31
CA ALA A 82 4.56 12.31 -14.83
C ALA A 82 4.31 11.28 -15.95
N THR A 83 4.42 11.71 -17.21
CA THR A 83 4.25 10.87 -18.40
C THR A 83 5.62 10.69 -19.05
N PRO A 84 6.13 9.45 -19.17
CA PRO A 84 7.39 9.20 -19.87
C PRO A 84 7.33 9.68 -21.32
N ASN A 85 8.43 10.23 -21.86
CA ASN A 85 8.49 10.75 -23.23
C ASN A 85 8.14 9.73 -24.32
N HIS A 86 8.27 8.44 -24.02
CA HIS A 86 7.97 7.35 -24.95
C HIS A 86 6.56 6.76 -24.77
N LEU A 87 5.74 7.31 -23.87
CA LEU A 87 4.37 6.82 -23.64
C LEU A 87 3.38 7.50 -24.61
N GLN A 88 2.81 6.72 -25.53
CA GLN A 88 1.70 7.20 -26.38
C GLN A 88 0.36 7.03 -25.65
N GLN A 89 -0.30 8.14 -25.31
CA GLN A 89 -1.64 8.16 -24.72
C GLN A 89 -2.67 8.49 -25.80
N THR A 90 -3.69 7.64 -25.97
CA THR A 90 -4.77 7.86 -26.95
C THR A 90 -6.11 8.00 -26.22
N ALA A 91 -6.86 9.06 -26.52
CA ALA A 91 -8.22 9.26 -26.02
C ALA A 91 -9.20 9.17 -27.18
N ASN A 92 -10.32 8.45 -26.98
CA ASN A 92 -11.34 8.26 -28.01
C ASN A 92 -12.71 8.57 -27.45
N ASP A 93 -13.43 9.45 -28.14
CA ASP A 93 -14.82 9.74 -27.81
C ASP A 93 -15.71 8.63 -28.37
N CYS A 94 -16.52 8.03 -27.51
CA CYS A 94 -17.45 6.99 -27.91
C CYS A 94 -18.69 6.99 -27.03
N SER A 95 -19.83 6.65 -27.65
CA SER A 95 -21.08 6.46 -26.91
C SER A 95 -20.94 5.33 -25.88
N SER A 96 -21.71 5.39 -24.79
CA SER A 96 -21.64 4.40 -23.70
C SER A 96 -21.78 2.95 -24.19
N ARG A 97 -22.55 2.71 -25.27
CA ARG A 97 -22.76 1.38 -25.86
C ARG A 97 -21.56 0.88 -26.66
N ALA A 98 -20.67 1.77 -27.12
CA ALA A 98 -19.50 1.44 -27.92
C ALA A 98 -18.23 1.22 -27.08
N LYS A 99 -18.22 1.63 -25.80
CA LYS A 99 -17.05 1.51 -24.90
C LYS A 99 -16.49 0.08 -24.82
N ILE A 100 -17.35 -0.92 -24.64
CA ILE A 100 -16.92 -2.33 -24.54
C ILE A 100 -16.30 -2.80 -25.86
N ARG A 101 -16.91 -2.46 -27.01
CA ARG A 101 -16.36 -2.78 -28.34
C ARG A 101 -14.97 -2.18 -28.52
N TYR A 102 -14.79 -0.93 -28.09
CA TYR A 102 -13.52 -0.24 -28.19
C TYR A 102 -12.43 -0.95 -27.36
N VAL A 103 -12.72 -1.26 -26.09
CA VAL A 103 -11.77 -1.99 -25.23
C VAL A 103 -11.38 -3.35 -25.81
N MET A 104 -12.34 -4.10 -26.37
CA MET A 104 -12.06 -5.42 -26.96
C MET A 104 -11.22 -5.31 -28.25
N GLN A 105 -11.45 -4.30 -29.09
CA GLN A 105 -10.67 -4.07 -30.31
C GLN A 105 -9.19 -3.81 -30.02
N PHE A 106 -8.87 -3.18 -28.87
CA PHE A 106 -7.48 -2.96 -28.45
C PHE A 106 -6.79 -4.26 -28.03
N HIS A 107 -7.53 -5.22 -27.49
CA HIS A 107 -6.99 -6.52 -27.08
C HIS A 107 -6.76 -7.46 -28.26
N GLU A 108 -7.57 -7.36 -29.31
CA GLU A 108 -7.44 -8.21 -30.52
C GLU A 108 -6.41 -7.67 -31.53
N GLY A 109 -6.01 -6.40 -31.42
CA GLY A 109 -5.05 -5.74 -32.32
C GLY A 109 -3.56 -5.99 -32.00
N THR A 110 -3.25 -6.81 -30.99
CA THR A 110 -1.88 -7.23 -30.67
C THR A 110 -1.67 -8.68 -31.11
N SER A 111 -1.60 -8.92 -32.42
CA SER A 111 -1.05 -10.13 -33.05
C SER A 111 -0.38 -9.76 -34.37
#